data_AF-A0A849CL17-F1
#
_entry.id   AF-A0A849CL17-F1
#
_cell.length_a   1.000
_cell.length_b   1.000
_cell.length_c   1.000
_cell.angle_alpha   90.00
_cell.angle_beta   90.00
_cell.angle_gamma   90.00
#
_symmetry.space_group_name_H-M   'P 1'
#
loop_
_entity.id
_entity.type
_entity.pdbx_description
1 polymer ?
#
loop_
_entity_poly.entity_id
_entity_poly.type
_entity_poly.pdbx_seq_one_letter_code
_entity_poly.pdbx_strand_id
1 'polypeptide(L)'
;MQKFSVIYKFSLTMLMLISVSAIILSGLFLYFGINFPVALSTHLIFALLFICSIVLHLINRRSKLKKIHTQFFDWLYHSKYSSYCTLERLIQTFENLTVQQLIEEFQLSEPHFLDELRQVRIQVLSTRQTLRQACHNNDEKIFLCIDIAMRLKFSPNS
;
A
#
# COMPACT_ATOMS: atom_id res chain seq x y z
N MET A 1 4.61 -20.71 10.99
CA MET A 1 5.40 -19.45 11.09
C MET A 1 4.54 -18.18 11.18
N GLN A 2 3.42 -18.04 10.46
CA GLN A 2 2.57 -16.83 10.55
C GLN A 2 1.97 -16.56 11.94
N LYS A 3 1.50 -17.59 12.65
CA LYS A 3 0.95 -17.48 14.01
C LYS A 3 1.94 -16.84 15.00
N PHE A 4 3.21 -17.26 14.95
CA PHE A 4 4.28 -16.68 15.78
C PHE A 4 4.56 -15.21 15.47
N SER A 5 4.50 -14.80 14.19
CA SER A 5 4.68 -13.40 13.80
C SER A 5 3.58 -12.49 14.38
N VAL A 6 2.34 -12.98 14.41
CA VAL A 6 1.20 -12.24 15.00
C VAL A 6 1.34 -12.15 16.52
N ILE A 7 1.63 -13.26 17.19
CA ILE A 7 1.81 -13.31 18.65
C ILE A 7 2.95 -12.39 19.09
N TYR A 8 4.09 -12.42 18.39
CA TYR A 8 5.23 -11.53 18.67
C TYR A 8 4.86 -10.06 18.54
N LYS A 9 4.18 -9.66 17.45
CA LYS A 9 3.74 -8.27 17.24
C LYS A 9 2.76 -7.79 18.30
N PHE A 10 1.83 -8.66 18.70
CA PHE A 10 0.86 -8.37 19.74
C PHE A 10 1.54 -8.23 21.10
N SER A 11 2.41 -9.17 21.46
CA SER A 11 3.19 -9.16 22.70
C SER A 11 4.07 -7.90 22.80
N LEU A 12 4.76 -7.51 21.72
CA LEU A 12 5.57 -6.30 21.69
C LEU A 12 4.73 -5.02 21.91
N THR A 13 3.51 -4.99 21.36
CA THR A 13 2.59 -3.85 21.55
C THR A 13 2.08 -3.78 23.00
N MET A 14 1.76 -4.93 23.60
CA MET A 14 1.38 -5.01 25.01
C MET A 14 2.52 -4.63 25.94
N LEU A 15 3.75 -5.04 25.64
CA LEU A 15 4.93 -4.66 26.41
C LEU A 15 5.16 -3.14 26.40
N MET A 16 4.98 -2.49 25.25
CA MET A 16 5.03 -1.02 25.17
C MET A 16 3.95 -0.36 26.03
N LEU A 17 2.70 -0.83 25.95
CA LEU A 17 1.59 -0.28 26.72
C LEU A 17 1.83 -0.39 28.23
N ILE A 18 2.26 -1.56 28.69
CA ILE A 18 2.59 -1.81 30.11
C ILE A 18 3.74 -0.91 30.55
N SER A 19 4.78 -0.78 29.73
CA SER A 19 5.94 0.06 30.05
C SER A 19 5.55 1.53 30.21
N VAL A 20 4.70 2.08 29.31
CA VAL A 20 4.20 3.46 29.44
C VAL A 20 3.39 3.64 30.72
N SER A 21 2.46 2.75 31.00
CA SER A 21 1.66 2.82 32.23
C SER A 21 2.53 2.79 33.48
N ALA A 22 3.56 1.93 33.50
CA ALA A 22 4.51 1.84 34.61
C ALA A 22 5.40 3.09 34.73
N ILE A 23 5.84 3.69 33.62
CA ILE A 23 6.60 4.95 33.60
C ILE A 23 5.75 6.09 34.18
N ILE A 24 4.49 6.19 33.78
CA ILE A 24 3.57 7.23 34.29
C ILE A 24 3.36 7.04 35.79
N LEU A 25 3.05 5.81 36.23
CA LEU A 25 2.79 5.52 37.64
C LEU A 25 4.03 5.75 38.52
N SER A 26 5.20 5.27 38.08
CA SER A 26 6.46 5.53 38.78
C SER A 26 6.85 7.00 38.77
N GLY A 27 6.56 7.73 37.69
CA GLY A 27 6.74 9.18 37.61
C GLY A 27 5.87 9.94 38.62
N LEU A 28 4.62 9.50 38.82
CA LEU A 28 3.74 10.04 39.86
C LEU A 28 4.29 9.75 41.26
N PHE A 29 4.76 8.53 41.52
CA PHE A 29 5.38 8.21 42.82
C PHE A 29 6.63 9.05 43.09
N LEU A 30 7.47 9.30 42.08
CA LEU A 30 8.61 10.22 42.17
C LEU A 30 8.18 11.65 42.47
N TYR A 31 7.14 12.14 41.79
CA TYR A 31 6.60 13.48 42.00
C TYR A 31 6.08 13.70 43.43
N PHE A 32 5.36 12.71 43.97
CA PHE A 32 4.86 12.75 45.35
C PHE A 32 5.91 12.38 46.41
N GLY A 33 7.13 12.02 46.01
CA GLY A 33 8.21 11.64 46.93
C GLY A 33 7.98 10.30 47.67
N ILE A 34 7.06 9.47 47.18
CA ILE A 34 6.70 8.19 47.83
C ILE A 34 7.71 7.13 47.39
N ASN A 35 8.42 6.53 48.35
CA ASN A 35 9.38 5.44 48.12
C ASN A 35 10.38 5.74 46.98
N PHE A 36 11.01 6.93 47.06
CA PHE A 36 11.94 7.46 46.05
C PHE A 36 12.93 6.45 45.44
N PRO A 37 13.69 5.63 46.20
CA PRO A 37 14.66 4.70 45.60
C PRO A 37 13.98 3.60 44.76
N VAL A 38 12.81 3.12 45.18
CA VAL A 38 12.04 2.11 44.44
C VAL A 38 11.35 2.73 43.24
N ALA A 39 10.78 3.94 43.39
CA ALA A 39 10.14 4.67 42.31
C ALA A 39 11.15 5.03 41.20
N LEU A 40 12.36 5.47 41.56
CA LEU A 40 13.41 5.82 40.61
C LEU A 40 13.94 4.61 39.83
N SER A 41 14.26 3.52 40.54
CA SER A 41 14.76 2.30 39.91
C SER A 41 13.73 1.68 38.96
N THR A 42 12.46 1.60 39.39
CA THR A 42 11.38 1.11 38.52
C THR A 42 11.18 2.02 37.31
N HIS A 43 11.17 3.35 37.49
CA HIS A 43 11.03 4.30 36.40
C HIS A 43 12.11 4.12 35.32
N LEU A 44 13.38 4.02 35.73
CA LEU A 44 14.50 3.85 34.80
C LEU A 44 14.44 2.51 34.05
N ILE A 45 14.11 1.42 34.74
CA ILE A 45 14.00 0.09 34.11
C ILE A 45 12.89 0.09 33.06
N PHE A 46 11.70 0.59 33.39
CA PHE A 46 10.58 0.63 32.44
C PHE A 46 10.82 1.64 31.32
N ALA A 47 11.50 2.76 31.57
CA ALA A 47 11.92 3.70 30.52
C ALA A 47 12.87 3.02 29.52
N LEU A 48 13.87 2.29 30.00
CA LEU A 48 14.79 1.56 29.13
C LEU A 48 14.07 0.47 28.33
N LEU A 49 13.21 -0.31 28.98
CA LEU A 49 12.38 -1.33 28.31
C LEU A 49 11.47 -0.73 27.24
N PHE A 50 10.91 0.45 27.50
CA PHE A 50 10.07 1.15 26.54
C PHE A 50 10.87 1.59 25.30
N ILE A 51 12.04 2.19 25.50
CA ILE A 51 12.94 2.61 24.41
C ILE A 51 13.33 1.40 23.56
N CYS A 52 13.78 0.31 24.18
CA CYS A 52 14.12 -0.94 23.49
C CYS A 52 12.93 -1.49 22.69
N SER A 53 11.74 -1.48 23.29
CA SER A 53 10.51 -1.96 22.65
C SER A 53 10.11 -1.11 21.44
N ILE A 54 10.25 0.22 21.52
CA ILE A 54 10.03 1.13 20.39
C ILE A 54 11.01 0.81 19.26
N VAL A 55 12.31 0.69 19.58
CA VAL A 55 13.34 0.41 18.57
C VAL A 55 13.04 -0.91 17.87
N LEU A 56 12.73 -1.97 18.63
CA LEU A 56 12.31 -3.26 18.07
C LEU A 56 11.03 -3.15 17.23
N HIS A 57 10.06 -2.36 17.68
CA HIS A 57 8.81 -2.12 16.94
C HIS A 57 9.08 -1.45 15.60
N LEU A 58 9.93 -0.42 15.58
CA LEU A 58 10.35 0.28 14.37
C LEU A 58 11.12 -0.66 13.42
N ILE A 59 12.05 -1.46 13.95
CA ILE A 59 12.79 -2.45 13.16
C ILE A 59 11.84 -3.47 12.52
N ASN A 60 10.90 -4.02 13.29
CA ASN A 60 9.90 -4.98 12.80
C ASN A 60 8.94 -4.36 11.78
N ARG A 61 8.71 -3.04 11.85
CA ARG A 61 7.87 -2.27 10.92
C ARG A 61 8.66 -1.65 9.76
N ARG A 62 9.95 -1.98 9.59
CA ARG A 62 10.86 -1.41 8.55
C ARG A 62 10.28 -1.41 7.15
N SER A 63 9.54 -2.44 6.73
CA SER A 63 8.91 -2.46 5.40
C SER A 63 7.86 -1.36 5.22
N LYS A 64 7.11 -1.01 6.28
CA LYS A 64 6.16 0.11 6.25
C LYS A 64 6.87 1.45 6.42
N LEU A 65 7.96 1.50 7.20
CA LEU A 65 8.77 2.72 7.36
C LEU A 65 9.47 3.12 6.06
N LYS A 66 10.00 2.14 5.29
CA LYS A 66 10.54 2.41 3.96
C LYS A 66 9.48 3.02 3.05
N LYS A 67 8.24 2.52 3.07
CA LYS A 67 7.12 3.08 2.30
C LYS A 67 6.80 4.53 2.71
N ILE A 68 6.69 4.79 4.01
CA ILE A 68 6.43 6.14 4.53
C ILE A 68 7.59 7.07 4.18
N HIS A 69 8.83 6.62 4.28
CA HIS A 69 10.00 7.41 3.92
C HIS A 69 10.01 7.75 2.43
N THR A 70 9.73 6.80 1.55
CA THR A 70 9.61 7.06 0.10
C THR A 70 8.47 8.02 -0.20
N GLN A 71 7.29 7.84 0.42
CA GLN A 71 6.15 8.74 0.26
C GLN A 71 6.43 10.15 0.81
N PHE A 72 7.12 10.25 1.93
CA PHE A 72 7.52 11.54 2.52
C PHE A 72 8.54 12.25 1.64
N PHE A 73 9.50 11.50 1.07
CA PHE A 73 10.49 12.04 0.15
C PHE A 73 9.84 12.48 -1.17
N ASP A 74 8.93 11.67 -1.72
CA ASP A 74 8.13 12.02 -2.91
C ASP A 74 7.29 13.29 -2.69
N TRP A 75 6.71 13.45 -1.49
CA TRP A 75 5.99 14.66 -1.07
C TRP A 75 6.93 15.87 -0.93
N LEU A 76 8.07 15.68 -0.27
CA LEU A 76 9.05 16.74 -0.01
C LEU A 76 9.67 17.26 -1.31
N TYR A 77 9.96 16.37 -2.25
CA TYR A 77 10.58 16.72 -3.52
C TYR A 77 9.59 17.09 -4.63
N HIS A 78 8.28 17.14 -4.35
CA HIS A 78 7.25 17.40 -5.37
C HIS A 78 7.53 16.62 -6.66
N SER A 79 7.91 15.34 -6.53
CA SER A 79 8.27 14.54 -7.70
C SER A 79 7.05 14.45 -8.61
N LYS A 80 7.20 14.92 -9.85
CA LYS A 80 6.18 14.82 -10.91
C LYS A 80 5.74 13.36 -11.15
N TYR A 81 6.55 12.39 -10.70
CA TYR A 81 6.30 10.95 -10.76
C TYR A 81 6.33 10.35 -9.35
N SER A 82 5.15 9.96 -8.84
CA SER A 82 5.02 9.11 -7.65
C SER A 82 5.72 7.78 -7.91
N SER A 83 6.61 7.34 -7.00
CA SER A 83 7.30 6.06 -7.14
C SER A 83 6.36 4.84 -7.08
N TYR A 84 5.08 5.04 -6.76
CA TYR A 84 4.05 4.00 -6.68
C TYR A 84 3.09 4.07 -7.88
N CYS A 85 2.98 2.95 -8.59
CA CYS A 85 1.92 2.70 -9.56
C CYS A 85 0.69 2.17 -8.78
N THR A 86 -0.34 2.99 -8.63
CA THR A 86 -1.64 2.56 -8.10
C THR A 86 -2.54 2.16 -9.25
N LEU A 87 -3.46 1.20 -9.01
CA LEU A 87 -4.47 0.79 -9.99
C LEU A 87 -5.25 2.00 -10.53
N GLU A 88 -5.59 2.94 -9.66
CA GLU A 88 -6.27 4.18 -10.01
C GLU A 88 -5.48 5.06 -10.98
N ARG A 89 -4.15 5.13 -10.82
CA ARG A 89 -3.28 5.91 -11.72
C ARG A 89 -3.03 5.18 -13.05
N LEU A 90 -3.02 3.84 -13.04
CA LEU A 90 -3.02 3.03 -14.25
C LEU A 90 -4.32 3.32 -15.04
N ILE A 91 -5.47 3.19 -14.40
CA ILE A 91 -6.78 3.47 -15.02
C ILE A 91 -6.83 4.90 -15.55
N GLN A 92 -6.41 5.90 -14.77
CA GLN A 92 -6.39 7.31 -15.21
C GLN A 92 -5.51 7.57 -16.44
N THR A 93 -4.45 6.78 -16.64
CA THR A 93 -3.57 6.90 -17.81
C THR A 93 -4.25 6.34 -19.07
N PHE A 94 -4.98 5.23 -18.93
CA PHE A 94 -5.58 4.52 -20.06
C PHE A 94 -7.04 4.90 -20.32
N GLU A 95 -7.75 5.50 -19.37
CA GLU A 95 -9.19 5.80 -19.49
C GLU A 95 -9.52 6.77 -20.64
N ASN A 96 -8.61 7.69 -20.92
CA ASN A 96 -8.75 8.74 -21.93
C ASN A 96 -8.28 8.27 -23.32
N LEU A 97 -7.61 7.12 -23.39
CA LEU A 97 -7.20 6.54 -24.66
C LEU A 97 -8.40 5.92 -25.36
N THR A 98 -8.45 6.08 -26.67
CA THR A 98 -9.44 5.39 -27.51
C THR A 98 -9.04 3.93 -27.70
N VAL A 99 -10.02 3.07 -27.96
CA VAL A 99 -9.77 1.66 -28.27
C VAL A 99 -8.80 1.52 -29.45
N GLN A 100 -8.89 2.42 -30.45
CA GLN A 100 -7.99 2.46 -31.59
C GLN A 100 -6.55 2.81 -31.18
N GLN A 101 -6.37 3.85 -30.35
CA GLN A 101 -5.04 4.22 -29.84
C GLN A 101 -4.42 3.10 -29.00
N LEU A 102 -5.22 2.38 -28.22
CA LEU A 102 -4.75 1.22 -27.48
C LEU A 102 -4.28 0.09 -28.43
N ILE A 103 -5.01 -0.18 -29.51
CA ILE A 103 -4.61 -1.18 -30.52
C ILE A 103 -3.29 -0.76 -31.19
N GLU A 104 -3.14 0.52 -31.56
CA GLU A 104 -1.94 1.05 -32.20
C GLU A 104 -0.72 1.03 -31.26
N GLU A 105 -0.89 1.45 -30.00
CA GLU A 105 0.19 1.52 -29.01
C GLU A 105 0.66 0.14 -28.53
N PHE A 106 -0.26 -0.83 -28.50
CA PHE A 106 0.06 -2.22 -28.17
C PHE A 106 0.36 -3.10 -29.40
N GLN A 107 0.26 -2.56 -30.63
CA GLN A 107 0.44 -3.28 -31.89
C GLN A 107 -0.42 -4.56 -31.98
N LEU A 108 -1.68 -4.45 -31.57
CA LEU A 108 -2.59 -5.58 -31.47
C LEU A 108 -3.29 -5.87 -32.80
N SER A 109 -3.68 -7.13 -32.99
CA SER A 109 -4.60 -7.50 -34.06
C SER A 109 -6.03 -7.10 -33.67
N GLU A 110 -6.56 -6.04 -34.28
CA GLU A 110 -7.90 -5.49 -34.04
C GLU A 110 -9.02 -6.54 -33.94
N PRO A 111 -9.16 -7.52 -34.87
CA PRO A 111 -10.27 -8.49 -34.79
C PRO A 111 -10.14 -9.42 -33.58
N HIS A 112 -8.92 -9.79 -33.19
CA HIS A 112 -8.66 -10.69 -32.07
C HIS A 112 -8.90 -9.98 -30.73
N PHE A 113 -8.50 -8.70 -30.64
CA PHE A 113 -8.72 -7.90 -29.44
C PHE A 113 -10.21 -7.63 -29.20
N LEU A 114 -10.96 -7.28 -30.24
CA LEU A 114 -12.40 -7.04 -30.12
C LEU A 114 -13.19 -8.31 -29.76
N ASP A 115 -12.75 -9.49 -30.20
CA ASP A 115 -13.40 -10.76 -29.85
C ASP A 115 -13.20 -11.13 -28.38
N GLU A 116 -11.96 -11.03 -27.88
CA GLU A 116 -11.65 -11.21 -26.46
C GLU A 116 -12.41 -10.22 -25.56
N LEU A 117 -12.54 -8.96 -25.97
CA LEU A 117 -13.35 -7.99 -25.22
C LEU A 117 -14.84 -8.36 -25.17
N ARG A 118 -15.38 -8.92 -26.26
CA ARG A 118 -16.76 -9.43 -26.29
C ARG A 118 -16.96 -10.63 -25.38
N GLN A 119 -15.98 -11.53 -25.30
CA GLN A 119 -16.02 -12.68 -24.39
C GLN A 119 -16.17 -12.23 -22.92
N VAL A 120 -15.58 -11.09 -22.55
CA VAL A 120 -15.72 -10.51 -21.19
C VAL A 120 -16.83 -9.46 -21.07
N ARG A 121 -17.81 -9.49 -21.99
CA ARG A 121 -19.01 -8.63 -21.99
C ARG A 121 -18.69 -7.13 -22.03
N ILE A 122 -17.60 -6.75 -22.71
CA ILE A 122 -17.28 -5.37 -23.06
C ILE A 122 -17.70 -5.16 -24.51
N GLN A 123 -18.84 -4.51 -24.71
CA GLN A 123 -19.37 -4.21 -26.04
C GLN A 123 -18.82 -2.87 -26.52
N VAL A 124 -17.72 -2.92 -27.27
CA VAL A 124 -17.19 -1.73 -27.96
C VAL A 124 -18.11 -1.40 -29.13
N LEU A 125 -18.87 -0.31 -29.03
CA LEU A 125 -19.79 0.15 -30.08
C LEU A 125 -19.04 0.83 -31.24
N SER A 126 -17.87 1.42 -30.98
CA SER A 126 -16.99 1.98 -32.00
C SER A 126 -15.55 2.07 -31.49
N THR A 127 -14.56 1.74 -32.33
CA THR A 127 -13.13 1.81 -32.03
C THR A 127 -12.64 3.23 -31.69
N ARG A 128 -13.43 4.25 -32.03
CA ARG A 128 -13.18 5.68 -31.70
C ARG A 128 -13.65 6.08 -30.30
N GLN A 129 -14.36 5.21 -29.58
CA GLN A 129 -14.77 5.50 -28.22
C GLN A 129 -13.57 5.43 -27.27
N THR A 130 -13.59 6.28 -26.26
CA THR A 130 -12.63 6.19 -25.14
C THR A 130 -12.87 4.90 -24.37
N LEU A 131 -11.82 4.34 -23.78
CA LEU A 131 -11.93 3.15 -22.93
C LEU A 131 -12.94 3.33 -21.79
N ARG A 132 -13.01 4.54 -21.23
CA ARG A 132 -14.00 4.91 -20.21
C ARG A 132 -15.44 4.83 -20.70
N GLN A 133 -15.69 5.25 -21.95
CA GLN A 133 -17.01 5.16 -22.58
C GLN A 133 -17.37 3.72 -22.97
N ALA A 134 -16.43 2.98 -23.57
CA ALA A 134 -16.63 1.59 -23.96
C ALA A 134 -16.90 0.66 -22.74
N CYS A 135 -16.32 1.01 -21.59
CA CYS A 135 -16.47 0.25 -20.35
C CYS A 135 -17.60 0.76 -19.43
N HIS A 136 -18.47 1.68 -19.90
CA HIS A 136 -19.55 2.27 -19.11
C HIS A 136 -19.08 2.84 -17.75
N ASN A 137 -17.94 3.53 -17.72
CA ASN A 137 -17.38 4.13 -16.51
C ASN A 137 -17.12 3.11 -15.36
N ASN A 138 -16.90 1.83 -15.70
CA ASN A 138 -16.56 0.79 -14.74
C ASN A 138 -15.06 0.51 -14.75
N ASP A 139 -14.40 0.90 -13.67
CA ASP A 139 -12.96 0.79 -13.44
C ASP A 139 -12.44 -0.65 -13.55
N GLU A 140 -13.22 -1.63 -13.12
CA GLU A 140 -12.87 -3.06 -13.22
C GLU A 140 -12.80 -3.51 -14.68
N LYS A 141 -13.73 -3.04 -15.52
CA LYS A 141 -13.75 -3.36 -16.95
C LYS A 141 -12.63 -2.66 -17.71
N ILE A 142 -12.28 -1.43 -17.32
CA ILE A 142 -11.12 -0.71 -17.88
C ILE A 142 -9.83 -1.47 -17.56
N PHE A 143 -9.65 -1.90 -16.31
CA PHE A 143 -8.50 -2.70 -15.92
C PHE A 143 -8.43 -4.02 -16.71
N LEU A 144 -9.54 -4.72 -16.84
CA LEU A 144 -9.59 -5.98 -17.57
C LEU A 144 -9.31 -5.80 -19.07
N CYS A 145 -9.75 -4.69 -19.66
CA CYS A 145 -9.38 -4.32 -21.03
C CYS A 145 -7.86 -4.14 -21.19
N ILE A 146 -7.21 -3.48 -20.23
CA ILE A 146 -5.75 -3.29 -20.20
C ILE A 146 -5.03 -4.64 -20.00
N ASP A 147 -5.55 -5.50 -19.12
CA ASP A 147 -5.01 -6.84 -18.89
C ASP A 147 -5.06 -7.71 -20.15
N ILE A 148 -6.19 -7.71 -20.87
CA ILE A 148 -6.35 -8.40 -22.15
C ILE A 148 -5.38 -7.83 -23.20
N ALA A 149 -5.27 -6.51 -23.31
CA ALA A 149 -4.34 -5.87 -24.24
C ALA A 149 -2.88 -6.26 -23.96
N MET A 150 -2.48 -6.26 -22.69
CA MET A 150 -1.14 -6.73 -22.29
C MET A 150 -0.95 -8.23 -22.55
N ARG A 151 -1.95 -9.06 -22.22
CA ARG A 151 -1.90 -10.50 -22.46
C ARG A 151 -1.72 -10.80 -23.94
N LEU A 152 -2.48 -10.17 -24.83
CA LEU A 152 -2.37 -10.40 -26.27
C LEU A 152 -1.04 -9.94 -26.86
N LYS A 153 -0.45 -8.86 -26.32
CA LYS A 153 0.88 -8.39 -26.74
C LYS A 153 2.01 -9.32 -26.29
N PHE A 154 1.96 -9.80 -25.04
CA PHE A 154 3.06 -10.55 -24.43
C PHE A 154 2.89 -12.08 -24.48
N SER A 155 1.68 -12.56 -24.76
CA SER A 155 1.34 -13.97 -24.93
C SER A 155 0.51 -14.18 -26.21
N PRO A 156 1.14 -14.12 -27.40
CA PRO A 156 0.43 -14.20 -28.69
C PRO A 156 -0.13 -15.61 -29.03
N ASN A 157 0.08 -16.62 -28.18
CA ASN A 157 -0.26 -18.03 -28.45
C ASN A 157 -1.04 -18.70 -27.29
N SER A 158 -2.24 -18.21 -26.96
CA SER A 158 -3.22 -19.00 -26.19
C SER A 158 -4.54 -19.03 -26.90
#